data_AF-X1JAP2-F1
#
_entry.id   AF-X1JAP2-F1
#
_cell.length_a   1.000
_cell.length_b   1.000
_cell.length_c   1.000
_cell.angle_alpha   90.00
_cell.angle_beta   90.00
_cell.angle_gamma   90.00
#
_symmetry.space_group_name_H-M   'P 1'
#
loop_
_entity.id
_entity.type
_entity.pdbx_description
1 polymer ?
#
loop_
_entity_poly.entity_id
_entity_poly.type
_entity_poly.pdbx_seq_one_letter_code
_entity_poly.pdbx_strand_id
1 'polypeptide(L)'
;MLTILKYKRVDIEEPASGKDNLVDMIAGMAGKNRHIVSIACSGANTDFLRLYRDAEQIVDCDCVNLTTTAPWLPMDLPLAEGQQVKVGIYPSTTRTGLTYQITIGYTEAG
;
A
#
# COMPACT_ATOMS: atom_id res chain seq x y z
N MET A 1 16.25 -20.60 7.27
CA MET A 1 15.43 -19.65 8.05
C MET A 1 14.01 -19.72 7.51
N LEU A 2 12.99 -19.81 8.37
CA LEU A 2 11.60 -19.92 7.91
C LEU A 2 11.10 -18.55 7.45
N THR A 3 10.54 -18.49 6.24
CA THR A 3 9.87 -17.30 5.72
C THR A 3 8.38 -17.43 5.94
N ILE A 4 7.76 -16.44 6.60
CA ILE A 4 6.33 -16.44 6.92
C ILE A 4 5.63 -15.36 6.10
N LEU A 5 4.54 -15.72 5.41
CA LEU A 5 3.64 -14.76 4.78
C LEU A 5 2.74 -14.11 5.83
N LYS A 6 2.69 -12.78 5.82
CA LYS A 6 1.93 -11.94 6.73
C LYS A 6 1.12 -10.92 5.93
N TYR A 7 0.06 -10.41 6.55
CA TYR A 7 -0.79 -9.37 5.97
C TYR A 7 -0.94 -8.20 6.94
N LYS A 8 -0.95 -6.99 6.40
CA LYS A 8 -1.18 -5.77 7.16
C LYS A 8 -2.15 -4.87 6.42
N ARG A 9 -3.06 -4.24 7.14
CA ARG A 9 -4.05 -3.29 6.63
C ARG A 9 -3.89 -1.94 7.32
N VAL A 10 -4.15 -0.88 6.58
CA VAL A 10 -4.37 0.48 7.08
C VAL A 10 -5.62 1.05 6.43
N ASP A 11 -6.19 2.05 7.08
CA ASP A 11 -7.35 2.78 6.61
C ASP A 11 -6.94 4.22 6.23
N ILE A 12 -7.53 4.74 5.15
CA ILE A 12 -7.45 6.13 4.71
C ILE A 12 -8.85 6.72 4.81
N GLU A 13 -9.05 7.61 5.78
CA GLU A 13 -10.33 8.27 6.02
C GLU A 13 -10.42 9.56 5.21
N GLU A 14 -11.58 9.77 4.58
CA GLU A 14 -11.95 10.99 3.85
C GLU A 14 -10.85 11.58 2.96
N PRO A 15 -10.25 10.80 2.02
CA PRO A 15 -9.14 11.29 1.23
C PRO A 15 -9.55 12.52 0.42
N ALA A 16 -8.76 13.60 0.54
CA ALA A 16 -9.04 14.86 -0.12
C ALA A 16 -8.52 14.86 -1.56
N SER A 17 -9.24 15.50 -2.48
CA SER A 17 -8.83 15.62 -3.88
C SER A 17 -7.52 16.38 -4.05
N GLY A 18 -6.77 16.03 -5.09
CA GLY A 18 -5.63 16.82 -5.55
C GLY A 18 -4.35 16.63 -4.73
N LYS A 19 -4.31 15.66 -3.79
CA LYS A 19 -3.12 15.35 -3.00
C LYS A 19 -3.04 13.85 -2.67
N ASP A 20 -1.84 13.40 -2.34
CA ASP A 20 -1.62 12.04 -1.82
C ASP A 20 -2.04 11.97 -0.35
N ASN A 21 -3.07 11.18 -0.04
CA ASN A 21 -3.51 10.95 1.33
C ASN A 21 -2.78 9.72 1.85
N LEU A 22 -1.57 9.93 2.40
CA LEU A 22 -0.61 8.89 2.78
C LEU A 22 -0.67 8.54 4.28
N VAL A 23 -0.44 7.27 4.58
CA VAL A 23 -0.18 6.76 5.94
C VAL A 23 0.99 5.79 5.94
N ASP A 24 1.62 5.62 7.11
CA ASP A 24 2.73 4.68 7.28
C ASP A 24 2.22 3.23 7.25
N MET A 25 2.74 2.43 6.33
CA MET A 25 2.34 1.03 6.17
C MET A 25 3.30 0.10 6.92
N ILE A 26 4.58 0.09 6.55
CA ILE A 26 5.56 -0.84 7.12
C ILE A 26 6.96 -0.27 6.96
N ALA A 27 7.86 -0.63 7.86
CA ALA A 27 9.28 -0.26 7.78
C ALA A 27 10.15 -1.52 7.70
N GLY A 28 11.31 -1.41 7.08
CA GLY A 28 12.38 -2.39 7.23
C GLY A 28 12.96 -2.32 8.65
N MET A 29 13.28 -3.48 9.22
CA MET A 29 13.69 -3.62 10.61
C MET A 29 14.97 -4.46 10.70
N ALA A 30 15.87 -4.09 11.60
CA ALA A 30 17.11 -4.83 11.85
C ALA A 30 16.82 -6.33 12.08
N GLY A 31 17.59 -7.18 11.38
CA GLY A 31 17.44 -8.63 11.47
C GLY A 31 16.13 -9.20 10.90
N LYS A 32 15.31 -8.39 10.20
CA LYS A 32 14.09 -8.85 9.51
C LYS A 32 14.21 -8.56 8.02
N ASN A 33 14.20 -9.61 7.22
CA ASN A 33 14.15 -9.54 5.76
C ASN A 33 12.70 -9.44 5.32
N ARG A 34 12.11 -8.23 5.41
CA ARG A 34 10.75 -7.96 4.96
C ARG A 34 10.73 -7.75 3.45
N HIS A 35 9.75 -8.34 2.80
CA HIS A 35 9.54 -8.21 1.37
C HIS A 35 8.04 -8.14 1.08
N ILE A 36 7.57 -7.01 0.56
CA ILE A 36 6.17 -6.85 0.13
C ILE A 36 5.99 -7.58 -1.21
N VAL A 37 5.02 -8.50 -1.25
CA VAL A 37 4.75 -9.36 -2.41
C VAL A 37 3.41 -9.08 -3.08
N SER A 38 2.52 -8.34 -2.41
CA SER A 38 1.25 -7.89 -2.99
C SER A 38 0.70 -6.67 -2.27
N ILE A 39 -0.12 -5.91 -2.98
CA ILE A 39 -0.92 -4.82 -2.43
C ILE A 39 -2.33 -4.82 -3.05
N ALA A 40 -3.34 -4.49 -2.25
CA ALA A 40 -4.72 -4.33 -2.67
C ALA A 40 -5.30 -3.07 -2.04
N CYS A 41 -6.31 -2.48 -2.69
CA CYS A 41 -7.10 -1.42 -2.09
C CYS A 41 -8.59 -1.61 -2.38
N SER A 42 -9.43 -0.96 -1.58
CA SER A 42 -10.87 -0.87 -1.80
C SER A 42 -11.28 0.46 -2.44
N GLY A 43 -10.42 1.02 -3.30
CA GLY A 43 -10.62 2.35 -3.85
C GLY A 43 -11.73 2.44 -4.90
N ALA A 44 -12.34 3.62 -5.04
CA ALA A 44 -13.29 3.88 -6.11
C ALA A 44 -12.57 3.95 -7.47
N ASN A 45 -13.30 3.65 -8.54
CA ASN A 45 -12.80 3.48 -9.91
C ASN A 45 -12.17 4.74 -10.58
N THR A 46 -12.06 5.86 -9.86
CA THR A 46 -11.43 7.08 -10.37
C THR A 46 -10.31 7.58 -9.45
N ASP A 47 -9.93 6.76 -8.48
CA ASP A 47 -8.91 7.06 -7.50
C ASP A 47 -7.67 6.22 -7.80
N PHE A 48 -6.51 6.68 -7.38
CA PHE A 48 -5.24 6.01 -7.63
C PHE A 48 -4.65 5.50 -6.31
N LEU A 49 -4.26 4.23 -6.31
CA LEU A 49 -3.44 3.64 -5.27
C LEU A 49 -2.01 4.17 -5.40
N ARG A 50 -1.48 4.68 -4.29
CA ARG A 50 -0.15 5.25 -4.18
C ARG A 50 0.70 4.43 -3.22
N LEU A 51 1.95 4.13 -3.60
CA LEU A 51 2.94 3.57 -2.69
C LEU A 51 4.27 4.31 -2.85
N TYR A 52 4.84 4.67 -1.71
CA TYR A 52 6.11 5.35 -1.60
C TYR A 52 7.09 4.53 -0.77
N ARG A 53 8.37 4.55 -1.16
CA ARG A 53 9.49 4.11 -0.32
C ARG A 53 10.47 5.27 -0.18
N ASP A 54 10.78 5.68 1.04
CA ASP A 54 11.76 6.73 1.34
C ASP A 54 11.57 8.04 0.54
N ALA A 55 10.30 8.41 0.27
CA ALA A 55 9.83 9.53 -0.56
C ALA A 55 9.79 9.35 -2.09
N GLU A 56 10.29 8.23 -2.62
CA GLU A 56 10.10 7.88 -4.04
C GLU A 56 8.75 7.21 -4.25
N GLN A 57 7.94 7.72 -5.19
CA GLN A 57 6.72 7.05 -5.62
C GLN A 57 7.07 5.89 -6.54
N ILE A 58 6.66 4.68 -6.16
CA ILE A 58 6.95 3.46 -6.92
C ILE A 58 5.69 2.73 -7.38
N VAL A 59 4.51 3.10 -6.86
CA VAL A 59 3.21 2.68 -7.40
C VAL A 59 2.34 3.90 -7.63
N ASP A 60 1.85 4.00 -8.86
CA ASP A 60 0.70 4.81 -9.28
C ASP A 60 -0.21 3.90 -10.10
N CYS A 61 -1.24 3.35 -9.46
CA CYS A 61 -2.15 2.40 -10.10
C CYS A 61 -3.59 2.86 -9.93
N ASP A 62 -4.32 2.97 -11.03
CA ASP A 62 -5.76 3.23 -10.98
C ASP A 62 -6.47 2.10 -10.22
N CYS A 63 -7.24 2.45 -9.19
CA CYS A 63 -7.96 1.50 -8.35
C CYS A 63 -8.97 0.67 -9.16
N VAL A 64 -9.44 1.16 -10.31
CA VAL A 64 -10.34 0.40 -11.20
C VAL A 64 -9.74 -0.91 -11.68
N ASN A 65 -8.40 -1.00 -11.74
CA ASN A 65 -7.71 -2.21 -12.17
C ASN A 65 -7.70 -3.30 -11.09
N LEU A 66 -7.97 -2.94 -9.83
CA LEU A 66 -8.00 -3.85 -8.68
C LEU A 66 -9.43 -4.34 -8.46
N THR A 67 -9.85 -5.22 -9.36
CA THR A 67 -11.23 -5.75 -9.41
C THR A 67 -11.46 -6.86 -8.40
N THR A 68 -12.73 -7.22 -8.16
CA THR A 68 -13.07 -8.40 -7.34
C THR A 68 -12.45 -9.71 -7.86
N THR A 69 -12.24 -9.82 -9.17
CA THR A 69 -11.60 -10.98 -9.80
C THR A 69 -10.08 -10.95 -9.76
N ALA A 70 -9.47 -9.77 -9.61
CA ALA A 70 -8.03 -9.58 -9.50
C ALA A 70 -7.71 -8.46 -8.50
N PRO A 71 -7.95 -8.70 -7.18
CA PRO A 71 -7.93 -7.62 -6.20
C PRO A 71 -6.51 -7.23 -5.77
N TRP A 72 -5.49 -8.03 -6.12
CA TRP A 72 -4.12 -7.86 -5.69
C TRP A 72 -3.23 -7.48 -6.86
N LEU A 73 -2.51 -6.36 -6.71
CA LEU A 73 -1.35 -6.01 -7.51
C LEU A 73 -0.14 -6.82 -6.99
N PRO A 74 0.48 -7.68 -7.81
CA PRO A 74 1.72 -8.35 -7.44
C PRO A 74 2.86 -7.35 -7.26
N MET A 75 3.73 -7.60 -6.28
CA MET A 75 4.86 -6.75 -5.94
C MET A 75 6.16 -7.56 -5.78
N ASP A 76 7.29 -6.89 -5.96
CA ASP A 76 8.63 -7.39 -5.64
C ASP A 76 9.40 -6.24 -4.98
N LEU A 77 9.11 -5.98 -3.70
CA LEU A 77 9.64 -4.83 -2.97
C LEU A 77 10.32 -5.26 -1.66
N PRO A 78 11.65 -5.52 -1.69
CA PRO A 78 12.42 -5.75 -0.48
C PRO A 78 12.58 -4.45 0.32
N LEU A 79 12.63 -4.59 1.66
CA LEU A 79 12.80 -3.50 2.60
C LEU A 79 14.08 -3.70 3.42
N ALA A 80 15.07 -2.83 3.20
CA ALA A 80 16.26 -2.75 4.03
C ALA A 80 15.98 -2.03 5.36
N GLU A 81 16.84 -2.25 6.36
CA GLU A 81 16.76 -1.55 7.64
C GLU A 81 16.76 -0.02 7.44
N GLY A 82 15.84 0.67 8.12
CA GLY A 82 15.68 2.12 8.03
C GLY A 82 14.76 2.58 6.90
N GLN A 83 14.43 1.73 5.92
CA GLN A 83 13.49 2.09 4.86
C GLN A 83 12.05 2.13 5.37
N GLN A 84 11.28 3.11 4.92
CA GLN A 84 9.86 3.25 5.27
C GLN A 84 8.98 3.21 4.02
N VAL A 85 7.92 2.41 4.09
CA VAL A 85 6.85 2.38 3.09
C VAL A 85 5.63 3.11 3.60
N LYS A 86 5.15 4.04 2.78
CA LYS A 86 3.86 4.70 2.95
C LYS A 86 2.94 4.30 1.82
N VAL A 87 1.66 4.18 2.11
CA VAL A 87 0.62 3.93 1.11
C VAL A 87 -0.46 4.97 1.22
N GLY A 88 -1.21 5.18 0.16
CA GLY A 88 -2.34 6.08 0.20
C GLY A 88 -3.21 6.05 -1.03
N ILE A 89 -4.19 6.94 -1.02
CA ILE A 89 -5.12 7.16 -2.11
C ILE A 89 -4.96 8.59 -2.62
N TYR A 90 -4.84 8.74 -3.93
CA TYR A 90 -5.00 10.01 -4.62
C TYR A 90 -6.37 9.99 -5.32
N PRO A 91 -7.38 10.70 -4.79
CA PRO A 91 -8.70 10.68 -5.40
C PRO A 91 -8.89 11.83 -6.38
N SER A 92 -9.69 11.60 -7.42
CA SER A 92 -10.05 12.66 -8.38
C SER A 92 -11.00 13.72 -7.79
N THR A 93 -11.73 13.35 -6.73
CA THR A 93 -12.66 14.21 -5.97
C THR A 93 -12.57 13.91 -4.49
N THR A 94 -12.79 14.88 -3.60
CA THR A 94 -12.81 14.63 -2.15
C THR A 94 -13.86 13.58 -1.78
N ARG A 95 -13.48 12.62 -0.95
CA ARG A 95 -14.30 11.45 -0.58
C ARG A 95 -14.86 11.57 0.84
N THR A 96 -15.64 12.61 1.11
CA THR A 96 -16.25 12.85 2.43
C THR A 96 -17.11 11.67 2.90
N GLY A 97 -16.97 11.26 4.16
CA GLY A 97 -17.70 10.14 4.75
C GLY A 97 -17.28 8.74 4.25
N LEU A 98 -16.21 8.63 3.47
CA LEU A 98 -15.72 7.35 2.97
C LEU A 98 -14.37 6.97 3.60
N THR A 99 -14.19 5.68 3.85
CA THR A 99 -12.93 5.10 4.35
C THR A 99 -12.46 4.04 3.37
N TYR A 100 -11.19 4.14 2.98
CA TYR A 100 -10.54 3.26 2.01
C TYR A 100 -9.57 2.35 2.74
N GLN A 101 -9.60 1.06 2.43
CA GLN A 101 -8.68 0.09 3.03
C GLN A 101 -7.56 -0.20 2.04
N ILE A 102 -6.32 -0.17 2.52
CA ILE A 102 -5.15 -0.65 1.76
C ILE A 102 -4.54 -1.81 2.54
N THR A 103 -4.38 -2.96 1.88
CA THR A 103 -3.81 -4.17 2.48
C THR A 103 -2.58 -4.59 1.70
N ILE A 104 -1.49 -4.93 2.40
CA ILE A 104 -0.31 -5.56 1.81
C ILE A 104 -0.20 -7.02 2.25
N GLY A 105 0.28 -7.87 1.36
CA GLY A 105 0.90 -9.14 1.70
C GLY A 105 2.42 -8.97 1.70
N TYR A 106 3.09 -9.47 2.74
CA TYR A 106 4.56 -9.40 2.83
C TYR A 106 5.12 -10.67 3.48
N THR A 107 6.28 -11.10 3.01
CA THR A 107 7.04 -12.15 3.67
C THR A 107 8.02 -11.56 4.68
N GLU A 108 8.25 -12.27 5.77
CA GLU A 108 9.27 -11.91 6.75
C GLU A 108 10.07 -13.17 7.14
N ALA A 109 11.39 -13.06 7.07
CA ALA A 109 12.34 -14.03 7.62
C ALA A 109 13.29 -13.29 8.57
N GLY A 110 13.66 -13.92 9.69
CA GLY A 110 14.51 -13.29 10.71
C GLY A 110 14.23 -13.81 12.10
#